data_AF-A0A0F9PKE1-F1
#
_entry.id   AF-A0A0F9PKE1-F1
#
_cell.length_a   1.000
_cell.length_b   1.000
_cell.length_c   1.000
_cell.angle_alpha   90.00
_cell.angle_beta   90.00
_cell.angle_gamma   90.00
#
_symmetry.space_group_name_H-M   'P 1'
#
loop_
_entity.id
_entity.type
_entity.pdbx_description
1 polymer ?
#
loop_
_entity_poly.entity_id
_entity_poly.type
_entity_poly.pdbx_seq_one_letter_code
_entity_poly.pdbx_strand_id
1 'polypeptide(L)'
;MRLFSYIMKSRFGKTIIGILLLFLLWILLIGSESRPGFLRAKAFPFLTSIQLTGSSTTVNAYGNWVFENTPTGVDAGGWTDDGTTIRLTTATDVVNIGTANAGTALQIEQANAYLTLKNVTAENGQDEAETRIIGEDHANNALAQIQFHHENAADDFKGGMRLFTNTGAALTAAVWIDENQMVGIGRTPTNQLDVFGSGNQIILAETSTNSAFAGQNSKADGSGFLSIGFAGSANSSTKFGITQANYGTIVTLTAGNGLLIGNVTNTPIIIGTNDLERMRILATGDVTIGVAGSSEITPTLSITGDADSDAADTDETFAITLIQASDPTDATHDFTMTQALGYKFFGDQGEFFFITQDKVDENMYLESDASQFFIRQNGNDAVTWTSHTHLHQFFADKTGTGAHITFQPSDANIELTDQNARQGLMFIFGEAAQGATAAFDALYVNATLTSLGDGSTGDGNNLLNLSVSGSPK
;
A
#
# COMPACT_ATOMS: atom_id res chain seq x y z
N MET A 1 55.84 -119.53 -40.21
CA MET A 1 55.42 -118.34 -40.98
C MET A 1 54.02 -118.40 -41.62
N ARG A 2 53.29 -119.54 -41.63
CA ARG A 2 51.89 -119.58 -42.14
C ARG A 2 50.80 -119.37 -41.07
N LEU A 3 51.14 -119.32 -39.78
CA LEU A 3 50.20 -119.06 -38.68
C LEU A 3 49.90 -117.57 -38.46
N PHE A 4 50.80 -116.67 -38.88
CA PHE A 4 50.66 -115.22 -38.69
C PHE A 4 49.72 -114.55 -39.72
N SER A 5 49.54 -115.16 -40.90
CA SER A 5 48.66 -114.63 -41.95
C SER A 5 47.17 -114.92 -41.72
N TYR A 6 46.82 -115.88 -40.85
CA TYR A 6 45.43 -116.25 -40.58
C TYR A 6 44.79 -115.37 -39.49
N ILE A 7 45.60 -114.85 -38.55
CA ILE A 7 45.12 -113.97 -37.46
C ILE A 7 44.87 -112.53 -37.97
N MET A 8 45.60 -112.08 -39.00
CA MET A 8 45.47 -110.71 -39.54
C MET A 8 44.23 -110.49 -40.44
N LYS A 9 43.53 -111.54 -40.88
CA LYS A 9 42.35 -111.44 -41.76
C LYS A 9 41.01 -111.75 -41.08
N SER A 10 41.03 -112.23 -39.83
CA SER A 10 39.79 -112.48 -39.09
C SER A 10 39.24 -111.17 -38.51
N ARG A 11 37.90 -111.02 -38.45
CA ARG A 11 37.26 -109.88 -37.78
C ARG A 11 37.65 -109.77 -36.30
N PHE A 12 38.19 -110.84 -35.70
CA PHE A 12 38.73 -110.87 -34.34
C PHE A 12 40.11 -110.18 -34.21
N GLY A 13 40.95 -110.22 -35.24
CA GLY A 13 42.28 -109.58 -35.22
C GLY A 13 42.22 -108.05 -35.19
N LYS A 14 41.22 -107.45 -35.85
CA LYS A 14 41.01 -105.98 -35.84
C LYS A 14 40.55 -105.47 -34.47
N THR A 15 39.75 -106.24 -33.75
CA THR A 15 39.28 -105.89 -32.40
C THR A 15 40.41 -105.96 -31.37
N ILE A 16 41.30 -106.95 -31.46
CA ILE A 16 42.44 -107.07 -30.54
C ILE A 16 43.47 -105.95 -30.76
N ILE A 17 43.71 -105.53 -32.00
CA ILE A 17 44.58 -104.37 -32.30
C ILE A 17 43.94 -103.07 -31.82
N GLY A 18 42.61 -102.91 -31.96
CA GLY A 18 41.89 -101.76 -31.43
C GLY A 18 41.96 -101.67 -29.90
N ILE A 19 41.83 -102.79 -29.20
CA ILE A 19 41.94 -102.86 -27.73
C ILE A 19 43.38 -102.60 -27.28
N LEU A 20 44.40 -103.12 -27.98
CA LEU A 20 45.80 -102.83 -27.67
C LEU A 20 46.18 -101.37 -27.91
N LEU A 21 45.64 -100.73 -28.95
CA LEU A 21 45.84 -99.29 -29.20
C LEU A 21 45.11 -98.41 -28.18
N LEU A 22 43.90 -98.79 -27.77
CA LEU A 22 43.18 -98.13 -26.68
C LEU A 22 43.88 -98.32 -25.32
N PHE A 23 44.49 -99.48 -25.07
CA PHE A 23 45.26 -99.75 -23.86
C PHE A 23 46.60 -98.99 -23.85
N LEU A 24 47.26 -98.84 -25.01
CA LEU A 24 48.46 -98.00 -25.13
C LEU A 24 48.12 -96.51 -24.95
N LEU A 25 46.98 -96.06 -25.49
CA LEU A 25 46.47 -94.70 -25.32
C LEU A 25 46.10 -94.43 -23.85
N TRP A 26 45.55 -95.42 -23.15
CA TRP A 26 45.23 -95.36 -21.73
C TRP A 26 46.49 -95.32 -20.84
N ILE A 27 47.53 -96.08 -21.17
CA ILE A 27 48.84 -95.99 -20.48
C ILE A 27 49.50 -94.62 -20.71
N LEU A 28 49.33 -94.03 -21.89
CA LEU A 28 49.80 -92.68 -22.19
C LEU A 28 48.98 -91.58 -21.48
N LEU A 29 47.69 -91.82 -21.20
CA LEU A 29 46.82 -90.87 -20.48
C LEU A 29 46.84 -91.00 -18.96
N ILE A 30 47.21 -92.16 -18.39
CA ILE A 30 47.19 -92.39 -16.93
C ILE A 30 48.58 -92.28 -16.29
N GLY A 31 49.65 -92.16 -17.09
CA GLY A 31 51.00 -91.91 -16.59
C GLY A 31 51.24 -90.52 -15.98
N SER A 32 50.25 -89.61 -15.94
CA SER A 32 50.40 -88.29 -15.32
C SER A 32 49.64 -88.18 -14.00
N GLU A 33 50.02 -89.00 -13.02
CA GLU A 33 49.77 -88.68 -11.62
C GLU A 33 50.65 -87.48 -11.22
N SER A 34 49.95 -86.37 -11.02
CA SER A 34 50.28 -85.19 -10.23
C SER A 34 51.59 -85.24 -9.42
N ARG A 35 52.65 -84.61 -9.96
CA ARG A 35 53.67 -83.92 -9.16
C ARG A 35 53.56 -82.42 -9.45
N PRO A 36 53.22 -81.57 -8.46
CA PRO A 36 53.20 -80.13 -8.65
C PRO A 36 54.64 -79.63 -8.74
N GLY A 37 54.98 -79.04 -9.89
CA GLY A 37 56.30 -78.48 -10.16
C GLY A 37 57.23 -79.43 -10.90
N PHE A 38 57.17 -79.36 -12.23
CA PHE A 38 58.14 -79.78 -13.27
C PHE A 38 57.43 -80.43 -14.47
N LEU A 39 56.64 -79.64 -15.19
CA LEU A 39 56.33 -79.90 -16.60
C LEU A 39 57.09 -78.87 -17.44
N ARG A 40 58.36 -79.17 -17.75
CA ARG A 40 59.00 -78.56 -18.92
C ARG A 40 58.36 -79.20 -20.15
N ALA A 41 57.51 -78.44 -20.84
CA ALA A 41 56.98 -78.83 -22.13
C ALA A 41 58.15 -79.22 -23.07
N LYS A 42 58.28 -80.52 -23.38
CA LYS A 42 59.13 -80.95 -24.48
C LYS A 42 58.40 -80.54 -25.77
N ALA A 43 59.01 -79.60 -26.47
CA ALA A 43 58.53 -79.10 -27.75
C ALA A 43 58.25 -80.26 -28.71
N PHE A 44 57.00 -80.37 -29.16
CA PHE A 44 56.64 -81.14 -30.34
C PHE A 44 57.12 -80.33 -31.56
N PRO A 45 57.98 -80.87 -32.44
CA PRO A 45 58.60 -80.11 -33.51
C PRO A 45 57.69 -79.81 -34.72
N PHE A 46 56.36 -79.97 -34.60
CA PHE A 46 55.41 -79.78 -35.71
C PHE A 46 54.23 -78.85 -35.41
N LEU A 47 54.21 -78.17 -34.26
CA LEU A 47 53.32 -77.01 -34.05
C LEU A 47 54.18 -75.75 -34.03
N THR A 48 54.35 -75.13 -35.20
CA THR A 48 55.13 -73.89 -35.34
C THR A 48 54.32 -72.62 -35.02
N SER A 49 53.01 -72.72 -34.85
CA SER A 49 52.20 -71.66 -34.24
C SER A 49 50.83 -72.19 -33.79
N ILE A 50 50.45 -71.93 -32.54
CA ILE A 50 49.04 -71.78 -32.18
C ILE A 50 48.76 -70.29 -32.33
N GLN A 51 48.20 -69.90 -33.47
CA GLN A 51 47.74 -68.53 -33.67
C GLN A 51 46.33 -68.44 -33.06
N LEU A 52 46.25 -68.12 -31.77
CA LEU A 52 45.01 -67.66 -31.14
C LEU A 52 44.79 -66.22 -31.58
N THR A 53 44.06 -66.05 -32.68
CA THR A 53 43.73 -64.75 -33.24
C THR A 53 42.92 -63.97 -32.21
N GLY A 54 43.53 -62.93 -31.62
CA GLY A 54 42.84 -61.98 -30.76
C GLY A 54 43.44 -61.78 -29.38
N SER A 55 44.16 -62.72 -28.75
CA SER A 55 44.65 -62.51 -27.38
C SER A 55 46.17 -62.28 -27.30
N SER A 56 46.60 -61.24 -26.59
CA SER A 56 48.01 -61.00 -26.22
C SER A 56 48.44 -62.02 -25.15
N THR A 57 49.29 -62.98 -25.50
CA THR A 57 49.91 -63.86 -24.51
C THR A 57 51.24 -63.29 -24.06
N THR A 58 51.37 -62.91 -22.79
CA THR A 58 52.63 -62.56 -22.15
C THR A 58 53.09 -63.68 -21.22
N VAL A 59 54.38 -63.99 -21.25
CA VAL A 59 55.01 -64.95 -20.33
C VAL A 59 55.54 -64.15 -19.15
N ASN A 60 55.11 -64.47 -17.94
CA ASN A 60 55.60 -63.76 -16.76
C ASN A 60 57.07 -64.13 -16.45
N ALA A 61 57.70 -63.40 -15.54
CA ALA A 61 59.11 -63.58 -15.16
C ALA A 61 59.46 -64.99 -14.62
N TYR A 62 58.47 -65.85 -14.35
CA TYR A 62 58.63 -67.22 -13.89
C TYR A 62 58.40 -68.27 -14.98
N GLY A 63 58.18 -67.86 -16.24
CA GLY A 63 57.99 -68.78 -17.36
C GLY A 63 56.60 -69.43 -17.40
N ASN A 64 55.65 -68.96 -16.59
CA ASN A 64 54.26 -69.38 -16.69
C ASN A 64 53.56 -68.61 -17.80
N TRP A 65 52.84 -69.34 -18.65
CA TRP A 65 51.89 -68.75 -19.58
C TRP A 65 50.72 -68.20 -18.78
N VAL A 66 50.66 -66.88 -18.68
CA VAL A 66 49.50 -66.19 -18.12
C VAL A 66 48.56 -65.97 -19.29
N PHE A 67 47.46 -66.72 -19.31
CA PHE A 67 46.31 -66.36 -20.13
C PHE A 67 45.66 -65.18 -19.43
N GLU A 68 46.19 -63.99 -19.68
CA GLU A 68 45.46 -62.79 -19.36
C GLU A 68 44.25 -62.83 -20.29
N ASN A 69 43.08 -63.14 -19.73
CA ASN A 69 41.82 -62.83 -20.39
C ASN A 69 41.68 -61.31 -20.35
N THR A 70 42.57 -60.60 -21.04
CA THR A 70 42.33 -59.24 -21.48
C THR A 70 41.25 -59.43 -22.54
N PRO A 71 39.97 -59.08 -22.27
CA PRO A 71 38.97 -59.13 -23.31
C PRO A 71 39.46 -58.22 -24.43
N THR A 72 39.92 -58.80 -25.54
CA THR A 72 40.36 -58.08 -26.73
C THR A 72 39.17 -57.73 -27.62
N GLY A 73 38.14 -57.26 -26.94
CA GLY A 73 36.84 -56.87 -27.43
C GLY A 73 36.23 -56.06 -26.31
N VAL A 74 36.20 -54.76 -26.54
CA VAL A 74 35.67 -53.69 -25.69
C VAL A 74 34.21 -54.00 -25.37
N ASP A 75 33.90 -54.62 -24.22
CA ASP A 75 32.50 -54.83 -23.80
C ASP A 75 32.35 -54.96 -22.26
N ALA A 76 33.14 -54.20 -21.50
CA ALA A 76 32.93 -54.02 -20.07
C ALA A 76 33.47 -52.66 -19.61
N GLY A 77 32.69 -51.62 -19.40
CA GLY A 77 31.26 -51.40 -19.55
C GLY A 77 31.06 -49.93 -19.19
N GLY A 78 30.43 -49.18 -20.08
CA GLY A 78 29.92 -47.85 -19.77
C GLY A 78 30.42 -46.70 -20.64
N TRP A 79 31.61 -46.73 -21.25
CA TRP A 79 32.08 -45.55 -22.00
C TRP A 79 32.74 -45.93 -23.33
N THR A 80 32.11 -45.52 -24.44
CA THR A 80 32.72 -45.52 -25.78
C THR A 80 33.28 -44.13 -26.03
N ASP A 81 34.60 -43.98 -25.99
CA ASP A 81 35.31 -42.78 -26.46
C ASP A 81 35.70 -42.99 -27.92
N ASP A 82 35.01 -42.34 -28.86
CA ASP A 82 35.30 -42.44 -30.29
C ASP A 82 36.37 -41.43 -30.78
N GLY A 83 37.07 -40.78 -29.85
CA GLY A 83 38.10 -39.77 -30.11
C GLY A 83 37.53 -38.38 -30.38
N THR A 84 36.21 -38.25 -30.52
CA THR A 84 35.50 -36.96 -30.67
C THR A 84 34.33 -36.80 -29.70
N THR A 85 33.76 -37.91 -29.22
CA THR A 85 32.62 -37.99 -28.32
C THR A 85 32.78 -39.18 -27.38
N ILE A 86 32.44 -39.00 -26.10
CA ILE A 86 32.30 -40.08 -25.12
C ILE A 86 30.80 -40.40 -24.96
N ARG A 87 30.38 -41.66 -25.17
CA ARG A 87 28.97 -42.11 -25.08
C ARG A 87 28.80 -43.27 -24.07
N LEU A 88 27.72 -43.23 -23.28
CA LEU A 88 27.33 -44.30 -22.36
C LEU A 88 26.29 -45.22 -23.02
N THR A 89 26.74 -46.39 -23.49
CA THR A 89 25.93 -47.14 -24.47
C THR A 89 24.88 -48.07 -23.85
N THR A 90 25.07 -48.68 -22.68
CA THR A 90 24.01 -49.54 -22.09
C THR A 90 24.31 -49.92 -20.63
N ALA A 91 23.65 -49.27 -19.68
CA ALA A 91 23.22 -49.73 -18.34
C ALA A 91 23.06 -48.53 -17.42
N THR A 92 22.30 -48.69 -16.34
CA THR A 92 21.78 -47.69 -15.38
C THR A 92 22.86 -46.99 -14.53
N ASP A 93 24.00 -46.66 -15.11
CA ASP A 93 25.13 -46.10 -14.38
C ASP A 93 25.04 -44.57 -14.26
N VAL A 94 25.32 -44.14 -13.04
CA VAL A 94 25.60 -42.77 -12.63
C VAL A 94 26.80 -42.24 -13.41
N VAL A 95 26.59 -41.17 -14.17
CA VAL A 95 27.63 -40.48 -14.93
C VAL A 95 28.26 -39.42 -14.03
N ASN A 96 29.39 -39.75 -13.42
CA ASN A 96 30.25 -38.77 -12.78
C ASN A 96 31.25 -38.22 -13.80
N ILE A 97 31.21 -36.92 -14.10
CA ILE A 97 32.14 -36.26 -15.01
C ILE A 97 32.97 -35.24 -14.23
N GLY A 98 34.23 -35.59 -13.96
CA GLY A 98 35.22 -34.64 -13.42
C GLY A 98 35.60 -34.80 -11.94
N THR A 99 35.01 -35.73 -11.19
CA THR A 99 35.42 -36.01 -9.80
C THR A 99 35.27 -37.47 -9.38
N ALA A 100 36.17 -37.94 -8.52
CA ALA A 100 36.13 -39.28 -7.94
C ALA A 100 35.13 -39.41 -6.78
N ASN A 101 34.70 -38.27 -6.20
CA ASN A 101 33.82 -38.21 -5.03
C ASN A 101 32.60 -37.35 -5.33
N ALA A 102 31.80 -37.76 -6.34
CA ALA A 102 30.61 -37.01 -6.68
C ALA A 102 29.59 -37.03 -5.53
N GLY A 103 28.99 -35.87 -5.25
CA GLY A 103 27.94 -35.74 -4.24
C GLY A 103 26.55 -36.17 -4.74
N THR A 104 26.37 -36.33 -6.05
CA THR A 104 25.10 -36.72 -6.69
C THR A 104 25.35 -37.61 -7.91
N ALA A 105 24.28 -38.19 -8.47
CA ALA A 105 24.31 -39.08 -9.64
C ALA A 105 24.72 -38.42 -10.97
N LEU A 106 24.70 -37.10 -11.06
CA LEU A 106 25.21 -36.36 -12.20
C LEU A 106 25.95 -35.14 -11.67
N GLN A 107 27.27 -35.15 -11.77
CA GLN A 107 28.12 -34.04 -11.38
C GLN A 107 29.05 -33.67 -12.54
N ILE A 108 29.11 -32.38 -12.87
CA ILE A 108 30.04 -31.79 -13.83
C ILE A 108 30.94 -30.84 -13.04
N GLU A 109 32.21 -31.20 -12.86
CA GLU A 109 33.16 -30.41 -12.05
C GLU A 109 34.31 -29.87 -12.91
N GLN A 110 34.33 -28.56 -13.13
CA GLN A 110 35.39 -27.81 -13.84
C GLN A 110 35.46 -26.36 -13.34
N ALA A 111 36.54 -25.63 -13.66
CA ALA A 111 36.70 -24.22 -13.27
C ALA A 111 35.59 -23.31 -13.83
N ASN A 112 35.11 -23.60 -15.05
CA ASN A 112 33.92 -23.01 -15.65
C ASN A 112 33.05 -24.15 -16.20
N ALA A 113 32.27 -24.81 -15.35
CA ALA A 113 31.39 -25.90 -15.78
C ALA A 113 30.17 -25.34 -16.51
N TYR A 114 29.87 -25.88 -17.69
CA TYR A 114 28.68 -25.55 -18.48
C TYR A 114 27.91 -26.84 -18.78
N LEU A 115 26.58 -26.77 -18.73
CA LEU A 115 25.69 -27.79 -19.30
C LEU A 115 25.00 -27.17 -20.51
N THR A 116 25.34 -27.64 -21.70
CA THR A 116 24.62 -27.23 -22.92
C THR A 116 23.54 -28.24 -23.20
N LEU A 117 22.30 -27.78 -23.21
CA LEU A 117 21.15 -28.55 -23.66
C LEU A 117 20.70 -27.94 -24.99
N LYS A 118 20.68 -28.74 -26.06
CA LYS A 118 20.36 -28.28 -27.42
C LYS A 118 19.33 -29.20 -28.04
N ASN A 119 18.18 -28.64 -28.40
CA ASN A 119 17.26 -29.30 -29.31
C ASN A 119 17.89 -29.33 -30.72
N VAL A 120 17.93 -30.51 -31.34
CA VAL A 120 18.53 -30.71 -32.67
C VAL A 120 17.55 -30.37 -33.80
N THR A 121 16.26 -30.32 -33.49
CA THR A 121 15.24 -29.91 -34.44
C THR A 121 15.23 -28.39 -34.55
N ALA A 122 15.28 -27.89 -35.79
CA ALA A 122 15.10 -26.47 -36.07
C ALA A 122 13.59 -26.16 -36.04
N GLU A 123 13.12 -25.82 -34.85
CA GLU A 123 11.77 -25.31 -34.63
C GLU A 123 11.92 -23.83 -34.24
N ASN A 124 11.09 -22.97 -34.81
CA ASN A 124 11.22 -21.51 -34.67
C ASN A 124 9.86 -20.85 -34.51
N GLY A 125 8.81 -21.64 -34.25
CA GLY A 125 7.50 -21.14 -33.88
C GLY A 125 7.44 -20.73 -32.41
N GLN A 126 6.36 -20.00 -32.10
CA GLN A 126 6.02 -19.61 -30.74
C GLN A 126 5.86 -20.86 -29.86
N ASP A 127 6.63 -20.94 -28.79
CA ASP A 127 6.64 -22.05 -27.81
C ASP A 127 7.24 -23.35 -28.36
N GLU A 128 7.91 -23.30 -29.52
CA GLU A 128 8.61 -24.45 -30.08
C GLU A 128 10.09 -24.51 -29.63
N ALA A 129 10.84 -25.49 -30.13
CA ALA A 129 12.26 -25.70 -29.86
C ALA A 129 12.55 -25.98 -28.38
N GLU A 130 11.69 -26.77 -27.76
CA GLU A 130 11.65 -26.90 -26.31
C GLU A 130 12.79 -27.78 -25.81
N THR A 131 13.57 -27.24 -24.89
CA THR A 131 14.50 -28.01 -24.08
C THR A 131 13.95 -28.06 -22.66
N ARG A 132 13.75 -29.26 -22.13
CA ARG A 132 13.06 -29.48 -20.84
C ARG A 132 13.95 -30.23 -19.85
N ILE A 133 13.88 -29.82 -18.60
CA ILE A 133 14.37 -30.56 -17.44
C ILE A 133 13.14 -30.94 -16.60
N ILE A 134 12.94 -32.23 -16.36
CA ILE A 134 11.75 -32.76 -15.70
C ILE A 134 12.15 -33.41 -14.38
N GLY A 135 11.49 -33.01 -13.29
CA GLY A 135 11.56 -33.71 -12.01
C GLY A 135 10.38 -34.66 -11.87
N GLU A 136 10.63 -35.93 -11.59
CA GLU A 136 9.62 -36.97 -11.41
C GLU A 136 9.63 -37.53 -9.98
N ASP A 137 8.51 -38.10 -9.55
CA ASP A 137 8.46 -38.92 -8.34
C ASP A 137 8.85 -40.39 -8.60
N HIS A 138 8.81 -41.22 -7.56
CA HIS A 138 9.14 -42.65 -7.66
C HIS A 138 8.12 -43.49 -8.45
N ALA A 139 6.99 -42.91 -8.84
CA ALA A 139 5.98 -43.51 -9.71
C ALA A 139 6.05 -42.95 -11.15
N ASN A 140 7.11 -42.20 -11.47
CA ASN A 140 7.34 -41.53 -12.75
C ASN A 140 6.26 -40.48 -13.09
N ASN A 141 5.64 -39.86 -12.07
CA ASN A 141 4.78 -38.70 -12.28
C ASN A 141 5.64 -37.44 -12.31
N ALA A 142 5.50 -36.62 -13.36
CA ALA A 142 6.17 -35.33 -13.42
C ALA A 142 5.65 -34.39 -12.31
N LEU A 143 6.55 -33.91 -11.45
CA LEU A 143 6.24 -32.99 -10.34
C LEU A 143 6.43 -31.53 -10.76
N ALA A 144 7.50 -31.25 -11.49
CA ALA A 144 7.87 -29.92 -11.96
C ALA A 144 8.69 -30.01 -13.25
N GLN A 145 8.69 -28.93 -14.02
CA GLN A 145 9.48 -28.82 -15.25
C GLN A 145 10.09 -27.43 -15.38
N ILE A 146 11.34 -27.37 -15.85
CA ILE A 146 11.95 -26.16 -16.41
C ILE A 146 11.97 -26.31 -17.91
N GLN A 147 11.50 -25.29 -18.62
CA GLN A 147 11.49 -25.25 -20.08
C GLN A 147 12.22 -24.03 -20.58
N PHE A 148 13.08 -24.24 -21.56
CA PHE A 148 13.66 -23.21 -22.42
C PHE A 148 13.04 -23.38 -23.80
N HIS A 149 12.54 -22.31 -24.40
CA HIS A 149 11.83 -22.36 -25.69
C HIS A 149 12.12 -21.13 -26.53
N HIS A 150 11.86 -21.24 -27.83
CA HIS A 150 11.93 -20.12 -28.75
C HIS A 150 10.68 -19.25 -28.59
N GLU A 151 10.87 -17.94 -28.52
CA GLU A 151 9.77 -16.96 -28.49
C GLU A 151 9.66 -16.33 -29.89
N ASN A 152 8.45 -16.14 -30.39
CA ASN A 152 8.13 -15.67 -31.76
C ASN A 152 8.39 -16.69 -32.90
N ALA A 153 7.99 -16.32 -34.12
CA ALA A 153 7.98 -17.18 -35.32
C ALA A 153 9.21 -17.04 -36.25
N ALA A 154 10.13 -16.12 -35.97
CA ALA A 154 11.36 -15.94 -36.75
C ALA A 154 12.44 -16.91 -36.26
N ASP A 155 13.34 -17.34 -37.15
CA ASP A 155 14.57 -18.02 -36.73
C ASP A 155 15.53 -16.96 -36.15
N ASP A 156 15.36 -16.63 -34.86
CA ASP A 156 16.15 -15.63 -34.15
C ASP A 156 16.75 -16.18 -32.85
N PHE A 157 17.27 -15.30 -32.00
CA PHE A 157 17.92 -15.67 -30.73
C PHE A 157 17.06 -15.35 -29.51
N LYS A 158 15.77 -15.06 -29.72
CA LYS A 158 14.85 -14.74 -28.63
C LYS A 158 14.37 -16.04 -28.01
N GLY A 159 14.62 -16.16 -26.73
CA GLY A 159 14.19 -17.30 -25.94
C GLY A 159 13.43 -16.84 -24.73
N GLY A 160 12.53 -17.71 -24.28
CA GLY A 160 11.86 -17.58 -23.01
C GLY A 160 12.26 -18.72 -22.07
N MET A 161 11.84 -18.58 -20.81
CA MET A 161 11.95 -19.62 -19.80
C MET A 161 10.63 -19.76 -19.05
N ARG A 162 10.23 -20.99 -18.77
CA ARG A 162 9.03 -21.30 -18.00
C ARG A 162 9.34 -22.28 -16.88
N LEU A 163 8.72 -22.03 -15.73
CA LEU A 163 8.71 -22.94 -14.58
C LEU A 163 7.31 -23.51 -14.43
N PHE A 164 7.20 -24.83 -14.48
CA PHE A 164 5.94 -25.55 -14.33
C PHE A 164 5.89 -26.29 -13.02
N THR A 165 4.69 -26.36 -12.43
CA THR A 165 4.36 -27.24 -11.31
C THR A 165 3.16 -28.10 -11.66
N ASN A 166 3.10 -29.32 -11.11
CA ASN A 166 1.95 -30.19 -11.28
C ASN A 166 0.82 -29.79 -10.32
N THR A 167 -0.38 -29.55 -10.85
CA THR A 167 -1.59 -29.22 -10.08
C THR A 167 -2.32 -30.45 -9.52
N GLY A 168 -1.74 -31.64 -9.71
CA GLY A 168 -2.37 -32.95 -9.49
C GLY A 168 -3.09 -33.50 -10.73
N ALA A 169 -3.32 -32.66 -11.74
CA ALA A 169 -3.91 -33.06 -13.02
C ALA A 169 -2.93 -32.94 -14.20
N ALA A 170 -2.16 -31.85 -14.24
CA ALA A 170 -1.18 -31.58 -15.30
C ALA A 170 -0.11 -30.60 -14.83
N LEU A 171 1.03 -30.59 -15.54
CA LEU A 171 2.01 -29.51 -15.44
C LEU A 171 1.39 -28.22 -15.96
N THR A 172 1.40 -27.18 -15.12
CA THR A 172 0.92 -25.84 -15.47
C THR A 172 2.06 -24.85 -15.23
N ALA A 173 2.25 -23.90 -16.17
CA ALA A 173 3.28 -22.89 -16.03
C ALA A 173 2.92 -21.92 -14.90
N ALA A 174 3.77 -21.89 -13.87
CA ALA A 174 3.63 -21.03 -12.71
C ALA A 174 4.40 -19.72 -12.87
N VAL A 175 5.57 -19.76 -13.52
CA VAL A 175 6.41 -18.58 -13.79
C VAL A 175 6.83 -18.54 -15.26
N TRP A 176 6.83 -17.35 -15.81
CA TRP A 176 7.18 -17.02 -17.19
C TRP A 176 8.27 -15.96 -17.19
N ILE A 177 9.28 -16.12 -18.03
CA ILE A 177 10.22 -15.09 -18.45
C ILE A 177 10.17 -15.07 -19.98
N ASP A 178 9.73 -13.96 -20.56
CA ASP A 178 9.57 -13.84 -22.01
C ASP A 178 10.81 -13.23 -22.69
N GLU A 179 10.75 -13.04 -24.01
CA GLU A 179 11.83 -12.47 -24.81
C GLU A 179 12.12 -11.00 -24.51
N ASN A 180 11.16 -10.29 -23.90
CA ASN A 180 11.32 -8.91 -23.45
C ASN A 180 11.85 -8.84 -22.01
N GLN A 181 12.21 -10.00 -21.43
CA GLN A 181 12.68 -10.14 -20.04
C GLN A 181 11.63 -9.75 -19.01
N MET A 182 10.34 -9.80 -19.38
CA MET A 182 9.24 -9.59 -18.46
C MET A 182 8.97 -10.87 -17.66
N VAL A 183 8.59 -10.73 -16.39
CA VAL A 183 8.31 -11.85 -15.49
C VAL A 183 6.81 -11.95 -15.24
N GLY A 184 6.21 -13.07 -15.62
CA GLY A 184 4.82 -13.40 -15.33
C GLY A 184 4.70 -14.47 -14.26
N ILE A 185 3.81 -14.29 -13.29
CA ILE A 185 3.42 -15.31 -12.31
C ILE A 185 1.95 -15.64 -12.54
N GLY A 186 1.67 -16.90 -12.90
CA GLY A 186 0.33 -17.39 -13.20
C GLY A 186 -0.17 -17.12 -14.63
N ARG A 187 0.54 -16.33 -15.44
CA ARG A 187 0.27 -16.10 -16.87
C ARG A 187 1.49 -15.56 -17.61
N THR A 188 1.42 -15.49 -18.94
CA THR A 188 2.36 -14.72 -19.78
C THR A 188 2.29 -13.23 -19.44
N PRO A 189 3.43 -12.56 -19.21
CA PRO A 189 3.44 -11.18 -18.72
C PRO A 189 2.99 -10.15 -19.76
N THR A 190 2.30 -9.12 -19.29
CA THR A 190 1.97 -7.91 -20.06
C THR A 190 2.72 -6.66 -19.59
N ASN A 191 3.43 -6.77 -18.47
CA ASN A 191 4.24 -5.74 -17.83
C ASN A 191 5.53 -6.38 -17.31
N GLN A 192 6.54 -5.57 -16.96
CA GLN A 192 7.84 -6.08 -16.49
C GLN A 192 7.73 -7.12 -15.36
N LEU A 193 6.77 -6.93 -14.45
CA LEU A 193 6.31 -7.92 -13.49
C LEU A 193 4.78 -7.98 -13.56
N ASP A 194 4.25 -9.17 -13.80
CA ASP A 194 2.81 -9.43 -13.92
C ASP A 194 2.42 -10.57 -12.97
N VAL A 195 1.58 -10.30 -11.97
CA VAL A 195 1.13 -11.30 -10.99
C VAL A 195 -0.37 -11.48 -11.16
N PHE A 196 -0.81 -12.67 -11.57
CA PHE A 196 -2.20 -12.95 -11.93
C PHE A 196 -2.71 -14.26 -11.32
N GLY A 197 -3.99 -14.28 -10.93
CA GLY A 197 -4.67 -15.48 -10.46
C GLY A 197 -6.12 -15.20 -10.07
N SER A 198 -6.84 -16.21 -9.59
CA SER A 198 -8.24 -16.09 -9.14
C SER A 198 -8.40 -15.97 -7.61
N GLY A 199 -7.33 -16.11 -6.84
CA GLY A 199 -7.30 -15.92 -5.38
C GLY A 199 -6.90 -14.50 -4.98
N ASN A 200 -6.45 -14.31 -3.74
CA ASN A 200 -5.84 -13.05 -3.31
C ASN A 200 -4.43 -12.94 -3.91
N GLN A 201 -4.11 -11.85 -4.61
CA GLN A 201 -2.75 -11.52 -5.04
C GLN A 201 -2.10 -10.61 -4.00
N ILE A 202 -1.37 -11.19 -3.05
CA ILE A 202 -0.64 -10.43 -2.03
C ILE A 202 0.84 -10.41 -2.39
N ILE A 203 1.38 -9.23 -2.66
CA ILE A 203 2.83 -9.02 -2.68
C ILE A 203 3.22 -8.61 -1.26
N LEU A 204 3.91 -9.50 -0.54
CA LEU A 204 4.22 -9.31 0.87
C LEU A 204 5.67 -8.83 1.03
N ALA A 205 5.87 -7.77 1.81
CA ALA A 205 7.17 -7.36 2.32
C ALA A 205 7.19 -7.56 3.83
N GLU A 206 8.19 -8.29 4.34
CA GLU A 206 8.34 -8.60 5.77
C GLU A 206 9.75 -8.29 6.26
N THR A 207 9.85 -7.97 7.54
CA THR A 207 11.14 -7.79 8.23
C THR A 207 11.22 -8.75 9.41
N SER A 208 12.39 -9.34 9.64
CA SER A 208 12.63 -10.26 10.75
C SER A 208 12.84 -9.56 12.11
N THR A 209 12.86 -8.22 12.14
CA THR A 209 13.01 -7.42 13.36
C THR A 209 11.85 -6.45 13.52
N ASN A 210 11.55 -6.11 14.77
CA ASN A 210 10.51 -5.13 15.09
C ASN A 210 10.99 -3.68 15.01
N SER A 211 12.26 -3.41 14.76
CA SER A 211 12.81 -2.06 14.58
C SER A 211 12.84 -1.60 13.13
N ALA A 212 12.60 -2.51 12.17
CA ALA A 212 12.70 -2.24 10.75
C ALA A 212 11.40 -1.67 10.16
N PHE A 213 11.47 -1.32 8.87
CA PHE A 213 10.33 -0.90 8.06
C PHE A 213 10.21 -1.88 6.89
N ALA A 214 9.02 -2.44 6.72
CA ALA A 214 8.68 -3.26 5.57
C ALA A 214 7.86 -2.41 4.58
N GLY A 215 8.26 -2.34 3.32
CA GLY A 215 7.53 -1.52 2.35
C GLY A 215 7.80 -1.86 0.90
N GLN A 216 6.90 -1.40 0.05
CA GLN A 216 6.98 -1.46 -1.40
C GLN A 216 7.26 -0.06 -1.94
N ASN A 217 8.21 0.03 -2.87
CA ASN A 217 8.63 1.31 -3.43
C ASN A 217 8.38 1.34 -4.93
N SER A 218 7.79 2.43 -5.41
CA SER A 218 7.64 2.73 -6.84
C SER A 218 8.55 3.89 -7.22
N LYS A 219 9.37 3.71 -8.26
CA LYS A 219 10.35 4.68 -8.75
C LYS A 219 10.25 4.80 -10.28
N ALA A 220 10.35 6.01 -10.82
CA ALA A 220 10.31 6.24 -12.26
C ALA A 220 11.70 6.47 -12.87
N ASP A 221 12.58 7.20 -12.16
CA ASP A 221 14.01 7.38 -12.44
C ASP A 221 14.59 8.19 -11.25
N GLY A 222 15.83 7.93 -10.85
CA GLY A 222 16.50 8.67 -9.76
C GLY A 222 16.17 8.23 -8.32
N SER A 223 16.44 9.13 -7.37
CA SER A 223 16.37 8.82 -5.92
C SER A 223 14.97 8.91 -5.32
N GLY A 224 14.02 9.55 -6.01
CA GLY A 224 12.66 9.74 -5.52
C GLY A 224 11.75 8.54 -5.68
N PHE A 225 10.86 8.35 -4.71
CA PHE A 225 9.93 7.22 -4.71
C PHE A 225 8.67 7.47 -3.90
N LEU A 226 7.59 6.80 -4.30
CA LEU A 226 6.44 6.53 -3.46
C LEU A 226 6.72 5.25 -2.66
N SER A 227 6.53 5.31 -1.34
CA SER A 227 6.61 4.17 -0.44
C SER A 227 5.27 3.92 0.22
N ILE A 228 4.85 2.66 0.21
CA ILE A 228 3.75 2.16 1.04
C ILE A 228 4.32 1.07 1.94
N GLY A 229 4.14 1.19 3.25
CA GLY A 229 4.72 0.22 4.15
C GLY A 229 4.32 0.39 5.61
N PHE A 230 4.84 -0.49 6.44
CA PHE A 230 4.52 -0.61 7.85
C PHE A 230 5.80 -0.65 8.68
N ALA A 231 5.86 0.18 9.71
CA ALA A 231 6.97 0.22 10.65
C ALA A 231 6.74 -0.78 11.79
N GLY A 232 7.77 -1.55 12.13
CA GLY A 232 7.71 -2.47 13.25
C GLY A 232 7.49 -1.76 14.60
N SER A 233 7.10 -2.54 15.62
CA SER A 233 6.69 -2.02 16.93
C SER A 233 7.78 -1.33 17.75
N ALA A 234 9.05 -1.52 17.41
CA ALA A 234 10.19 -0.87 18.03
C ALA A 234 10.87 0.15 17.10
N ASN A 235 10.24 0.52 15.98
CA ASN A 235 10.78 1.52 15.07
C ASN A 235 10.71 2.90 15.73
N SER A 236 11.87 3.48 16.04
CA SER A 236 12.00 4.78 16.69
C SER A 236 12.09 5.97 15.73
N SER A 237 12.02 5.72 14.41
CA SER A 237 12.11 6.79 13.42
C SER A 237 10.86 7.66 13.46
N THR A 238 11.02 8.98 13.42
CA THR A 238 9.89 9.91 13.37
C THR A 238 9.57 10.34 11.93
N LYS A 239 8.29 10.56 11.64
CA LYS A 239 7.80 11.23 10.42
C LYS A 239 6.71 12.21 10.83
N PHE A 240 6.78 13.44 10.33
CA PHE A 240 5.80 14.49 10.65
C PHE A 240 5.61 14.69 12.17
N GLY A 241 6.70 14.58 12.94
CA GLY A 241 6.65 14.68 14.41
C GLY A 241 6.15 13.43 15.15
N ILE A 242 5.71 12.38 14.43
CA ILE A 242 5.17 11.15 15.02
C ILE A 242 6.19 10.01 14.96
N THR A 243 6.44 9.33 16.08
CA THR A 243 7.22 8.08 16.12
C THR A 243 6.47 6.97 15.40
N GLN A 244 7.09 6.35 14.39
CA GLN A 244 6.42 5.42 13.48
C GLN A 244 6.14 4.03 14.05
N ALA A 245 6.44 3.74 15.32
CA ALA A 245 6.18 2.42 15.90
C ALA A 245 4.72 1.96 15.68
N ASN A 246 4.53 0.87 14.93
CA ASN A 246 3.22 0.34 14.51
C ASN A 246 2.39 1.23 13.56
N TYR A 247 3.01 2.17 12.86
CA TYR A 247 2.32 2.98 11.85
C TYR A 247 2.45 2.38 10.44
N GLY A 248 1.32 2.30 9.75
CA GLY A 248 1.25 2.20 8.30
C GLY A 248 1.46 3.57 7.66
N THR A 249 2.13 3.63 6.51
CA THR A 249 2.50 4.90 5.87
C THR A 249 2.26 4.84 4.36
N ILE A 250 1.85 5.97 3.79
CA ILE A 250 1.89 6.27 2.35
C ILE A 250 2.67 7.58 2.24
N VAL A 251 3.89 7.51 1.71
CA VAL A 251 4.81 8.65 1.74
C VAL A 251 5.64 8.76 0.47
N THR A 252 5.89 9.98 0.03
CA THR A 252 6.87 10.29 -1.02
C THR A 252 8.17 10.75 -0.38
N LEU A 253 9.31 10.16 -0.74
CA LEU A 253 10.62 10.58 -0.24
C LEU A 253 11.40 11.26 -1.37
N THR A 254 11.96 12.46 -1.08
CA THR A 254 12.67 13.45 -1.96
C THR A 254 11.81 14.57 -2.58
N ALA A 255 12.48 15.59 -3.13
CA ALA A 255 11.95 16.86 -3.62
C ALA A 255 11.17 16.77 -4.95
N GLY A 256 10.11 15.96 -4.97
CA GLY A 256 9.07 16.05 -5.99
C GLY A 256 8.02 17.13 -5.67
N ASN A 257 7.05 17.33 -6.56
CA ASN A 257 5.97 18.31 -6.39
C ASN A 257 4.95 17.96 -5.28
N GLY A 258 5.04 16.77 -4.67
CA GLY A 258 4.16 16.31 -3.61
C GLY A 258 3.53 14.94 -3.88
N LEU A 259 2.48 14.63 -3.12
CA LEU A 259 1.65 13.43 -3.27
C LEU A 259 0.28 13.84 -3.81
N LEU A 260 -0.13 13.27 -4.93
CA LEU A 260 -1.49 13.39 -5.45
C LEU A 260 -2.29 12.14 -5.06
N ILE A 261 -3.39 12.34 -4.33
CA ILE A 261 -4.36 11.29 -3.99
C ILE A 261 -5.66 11.66 -4.68
N GLY A 262 -6.16 10.77 -5.52
CA GLY A 262 -7.33 11.03 -6.35
C GLY A 262 -7.84 9.78 -7.05
N ASN A 263 -8.96 9.91 -7.74
CA ASN A 263 -9.54 8.89 -8.60
C ASN A 263 -9.94 9.53 -9.94
N VAL A 264 -9.82 8.76 -11.02
CA VAL A 264 -10.00 9.26 -12.39
C VAL A 264 -11.48 9.33 -12.78
N THR A 265 -12.31 8.47 -12.20
CA THR A 265 -13.77 8.44 -12.41
C THR A 265 -14.48 9.33 -11.38
N ASN A 266 -15.71 9.77 -11.64
CA ASN A 266 -16.53 10.54 -10.68
C ASN A 266 -17.08 9.64 -9.54
N THR A 267 -16.18 9.06 -8.77
CA THR A 267 -16.45 8.28 -7.56
C THR A 267 -15.93 9.03 -6.32
N PRO A 268 -16.41 8.75 -5.11
CA PRO A 268 -15.88 9.43 -3.93
C PRO A 268 -14.48 8.95 -3.52
N ILE A 269 -13.71 9.82 -2.86
CA ILE A 269 -12.50 9.44 -2.09
C ILE A 269 -12.91 9.39 -0.63
N ILE A 270 -12.59 8.30 0.09
CA ILE A 270 -13.02 8.08 1.47
C ILE A 270 -11.81 7.78 2.37
N ILE A 271 -11.76 8.43 3.53
CA ILE A 271 -10.80 8.17 4.61
C ILE A 271 -11.60 7.70 5.83
N GLY A 272 -11.25 6.55 6.41
CA GLY A 272 -12.00 5.93 7.50
C GLY A 272 -11.13 5.32 8.61
N THR A 273 -11.74 4.99 9.75
CA THR A 273 -11.13 4.29 10.89
C THR A 273 -12.15 3.37 11.55
N ASN A 274 -11.73 2.16 11.98
CA ASN A 274 -12.55 1.21 12.75
C ASN A 274 -13.98 1.02 12.19
N ASP A 275 -14.08 0.67 10.90
CA ASP A 275 -15.35 0.48 10.17
C ASP A 275 -16.20 1.74 9.95
N LEU A 276 -15.67 2.94 10.24
CA LEU A 276 -16.37 4.22 10.07
C LEU A 276 -15.67 5.13 9.06
N GLU A 277 -16.45 5.84 8.25
CA GLU A 277 -15.97 6.95 7.44
C GLU A 277 -15.71 8.20 8.31
N ARG A 278 -14.61 8.90 8.04
CA ARG A 278 -14.20 10.13 8.74
C ARG A 278 -14.15 11.35 7.84
N MET A 279 -13.74 11.17 6.59
CA MET A 279 -13.74 12.21 5.57
C MET A 279 -14.09 11.60 4.21
N ARG A 280 -14.83 12.33 3.40
CA ARG A 280 -15.11 12.00 2.01
C ARG A 280 -15.02 13.22 1.12
N ILE A 281 -14.49 13.02 -0.07
CA ILE A 281 -14.62 13.94 -1.20
C ILE A 281 -15.64 13.32 -2.14
N LEU A 282 -16.79 13.98 -2.28
CA LEU A 282 -17.91 13.53 -3.13
C LEU A 282 -17.54 13.61 -4.61
N ALA A 283 -18.31 12.92 -5.45
CA ALA A 283 -18.16 12.98 -6.91
C ALA A 283 -18.37 14.40 -7.48
N THR A 284 -19.04 15.29 -6.74
CA THR A 284 -19.23 16.71 -7.05
C THR A 284 -18.02 17.59 -6.69
N GLY A 285 -17.05 17.05 -5.95
CA GLY A 285 -15.90 17.79 -5.41
C GLY A 285 -16.09 18.29 -3.98
N ASP A 286 -17.31 18.18 -3.43
CA ASP A 286 -17.61 18.62 -2.07
C ASP A 286 -16.92 17.74 -1.02
N VAL A 287 -16.42 18.36 0.04
CA VAL A 287 -15.77 17.67 1.16
C VAL A 287 -16.74 17.53 2.32
N THR A 288 -16.97 16.30 2.77
CA THR A 288 -17.70 16.01 4.01
C THR A 288 -16.73 15.47 5.05
N ILE A 289 -16.78 16.00 6.26
CA ILE A 289 -16.01 15.54 7.42
C ILE A 289 -17.02 15.11 8.48
N GLY A 290 -16.90 13.88 8.98
CA GLY A 290 -17.92 13.22 9.81
C GLY A 290 -18.53 11.98 9.14
N VAL A 291 -19.24 11.16 9.92
CA VAL A 291 -19.71 9.83 9.50
C VAL A 291 -20.78 9.96 8.41
N ALA A 292 -20.51 9.50 7.19
CA ALA A 292 -21.52 9.45 6.14
C ALA A 292 -22.57 8.37 6.45
N GLY A 293 -23.85 8.75 6.42
CA GLY A 293 -24.97 7.80 6.39
C GLY A 293 -25.85 7.75 7.64
N SER A 294 -25.54 8.46 8.72
CA SER A 294 -26.51 8.73 9.78
C SER A 294 -27.02 10.17 9.64
N SER A 295 -28.34 10.30 9.49
CA SER A 295 -29.09 11.56 9.67
C SER A 295 -28.99 12.11 11.11
N GLU A 296 -28.02 11.67 11.93
CA GLU A 296 -28.13 11.65 13.40
C GLU A 296 -26.82 11.88 14.17
N ILE A 297 -25.74 12.36 13.53
CA ILE A 297 -24.56 12.79 14.29
C ILE A 297 -24.12 14.15 13.78
N THR A 298 -24.32 15.17 14.61
CA THR A 298 -23.84 16.56 14.46
C THR A 298 -22.41 16.57 13.90
N PRO A 299 -22.22 16.83 12.59
CA PRO A 299 -20.87 16.89 12.03
C PRO A 299 -20.17 18.09 12.66
N THR A 300 -18.99 17.86 13.23
CA THR A 300 -18.14 18.90 13.78
C THR A 300 -16.95 19.10 12.86
N LEU A 301 -16.81 20.31 12.32
CA LEU A 301 -15.52 20.76 11.79
C LEU A 301 -14.78 21.43 12.95
N SER A 302 -13.76 20.76 13.47
CA SER A 302 -12.88 21.28 14.51
C SER A 302 -11.56 21.73 13.89
N ILE A 303 -11.28 23.02 13.95
CA ILE A 303 -9.96 23.58 13.64
C ILE A 303 -9.29 23.84 14.98
N THR A 304 -8.27 23.04 15.28
CA THR A 304 -7.48 23.18 16.51
C THR A 304 -6.13 23.78 16.14
N GLY A 305 -5.73 24.82 16.85
CA GLY A 305 -4.43 25.45 16.66
C GLY A 305 -4.25 26.59 17.66
N ASP A 306 -2.99 26.90 17.95
CA ASP A 306 -2.59 28.00 18.82
C ASP A 306 -2.90 29.35 18.15
N ALA A 307 -3.82 30.11 18.74
CA ALA A 307 -4.21 31.44 18.29
C ALA A 307 -3.45 32.56 19.00
N ASP A 308 -2.87 32.31 20.17
CA ASP A 308 -2.08 33.27 20.92
C ASP A 308 -0.64 32.79 21.07
N SER A 309 0.27 33.39 20.29
CA SER A 309 1.68 33.01 20.14
C SER A 309 2.57 33.06 21.42
N ASP A 310 2.03 32.85 22.61
CA ASP A 310 2.73 32.81 23.88
C ASP A 310 3.14 31.37 24.26
N ALA A 311 4.01 31.25 25.26
CA ALA A 311 4.67 29.98 25.56
C ALA A 311 3.83 29.03 26.44
N ALA A 312 2.61 29.43 26.84
CA ALA A 312 1.72 28.67 27.71
C ALA A 312 0.60 28.02 26.88
N ASP A 313 1.02 27.07 26.04
CA ASP A 313 0.24 26.41 24.99
C ASP A 313 -1.01 25.70 25.54
N THR A 314 -2.19 26.27 25.33
CA THR A 314 -3.46 25.53 25.40
C THR A 314 -4.05 25.53 24.01
N ASP A 315 -4.16 24.37 23.38
CA ASP A 315 -4.80 24.23 22.07
C ASP A 315 -6.18 24.95 22.01
N GLU A 316 -6.32 26.05 21.26
CA GLU A 316 -7.64 26.60 20.95
C GLU A 316 -8.35 25.69 19.96
N THR A 317 -9.64 25.47 20.19
CA THR A 317 -10.49 24.75 19.24
C THR A 317 -11.61 25.66 18.78
N PHE A 318 -11.60 25.98 17.48
CA PHE A 318 -12.75 26.52 16.78
C PHE A 318 -13.56 25.37 16.23
N ALA A 319 -14.77 25.17 16.76
CA ALA A 319 -15.69 24.15 16.30
C ALA A 319 -16.92 24.78 15.64
N ILE A 320 -17.24 24.32 14.43
CA ILE A 320 -18.54 24.54 13.80
C ILE A 320 -19.36 23.28 14.03
N THR A 321 -20.46 23.40 14.77
CA THR A 321 -21.38 22.29 15.03
C THR A 321 -22.72 22.59 14.36
N LEU A 322 -23.17 21.69 13.51
CA LEU A 322 -24.55 21.72 13.02
C LEU A 322 -25.43 21.04 14.05
N ILE A 323 -26.28 21.82 14.72
CA ILE A 323 -27.26 21.25 15.66
C ILE A 323 -28.50 20.88 14.86
N GLN A 324 -28.86 19.60 14.89
CA GLN A 324 -30.08 19.16 14.24
C GLN A 324 -31.29 19.73 14.98
N ALA A 325 -32.24 20.27 14.23
CA ALA A 325 -33.58 20.54 14.72
C ALA A 325 -34.56 19.52 14.12
N SER A 326 -35.68 19.29 14.78
CA SER A 326 -36.75 18.43 14.26
C SER A 326 -37.40 19.00 12.98
N ASP A 327 -37.27 20.32 12.77
CA ASP A 327 -37.56 21.00 11.51
C ASP A 327 -36.25 21.43 10.84
N PRO A 328 -35.94 21.01 9.60
CA PRO A 328 -34.75 21.42 8.88
C PRO A 328 -34.59 22.94 8.73
N THR A 329 -35.67 23.72 8.79
CA THR A 329 -35.58 25.19 8.71
C THR A 329 -35.05 25.84 9.98
N ASP A 330 -35.05 25.10 11.09
CA ASP A 330 -34.59 25.56 12.40
C ASP A 330 -33.17 25.07 12.72
N ALA A 331 -32.47 24.47 11.75
CA ALA A 331 -31.10 24.04 11.95
C ALA A 331 -30.20 25.25 12.24
N THR A 332 -29.53 25.26 13.39
CA THR A 332 -28.60 26.32 13.77
C THR A 332 -27.15 25.90 13.52
N HIS A 333 -26.33 26.91 13.20
CA HIS A 333 -24.88 26.78 13.15
C HIS A 333 -24.32 27.37 14.43
N ASP A 334 -23.79 26.51 15.29
CA ASP A 334 -23.14 26.96 16.52
C ASP A 334 -21.64 27.09 16.29
N PHE A 335 -21.10 28.24 16.67
CA PHE A 335 -19.68 28.53 16.69
C PHE A 335 -19.20 28.53 18.14
N THR A 336 -18.40 27.54 18.50
CA THR A 336 -17.82 27.43 19.84
C THR A 336 -16.32 27.63 19.77
N MET A 337 -15.81 28.52 20.61
CA MET A 337 -14.38 28.69 20.86
C MET A 337 -14.10 28.51 22.35
N THR A 338 -12.99 27.86 22.69
CA THR A 338 -12.60 27.61 24.09
C THR A 338 -12.11 28.86 24.83
N GLN A 339 -11.79 29.94 24.11
CA GLN A 339 -11.37 31.22 24.67
C GLN A 339 -12.27 32.38 24.25
N ALA A 340 -12.37 33.40 25.12
CA ALA A 340 -13.11 34.63 24.87
C ALA A 340 -12.39 35.53 23.85
N LEU A 341 -12.50 35.18 22.57
CA LEU A 341 -12.07 36.01 21.45
C LEU A 341 -13.30 36.61 20.76
N GLY A 342 -13.24 37.90 20.45
CA GLY A 342 -14.33 38.61 19.79
C GLY A 342 -14.53 38.10 18.36
N TYR A 343 -15.78 37.88 17.96
CA TYR A 343 -16.12 37.50 16.60
C TYR A 343 -16.15 38.73 15.69
N LYS A 344 -15.58 38.62 14.50
CA LYS A 344 -15.70 39.63 13.46
C LYS A 344 -16.33 39.01 12.22
N PHE A 345 -17.63 39.24 12.04
CA PHE A 345 -18.34 38.84 10.83
C PHE A 345 -18.15 39.92 9.76
N PHE A 346 -17.67 39.53 8.59
CA PHE A 346 -17.52 40.42 7.44
C PHE A 346 -18.72 40.24 6.51
N GLY A 347 -19.52 41.29 6.33
CA GLY A 347 -20.43 41.37 5.19
C GLY A 347 -19.67 41.64 3.89
N ASP A 348 -20.24 41.27 2.75
CA ASP A 348 -19.70 41.46 1.40
C ASP A 348 -19.57 42.94 0.97
N GLN A 349 -20.04 43.88 1.79
CA GLN A 349 -20.00 45.32 1.55
C GLN A 349 -19.19 46.12 2.60
N GLY A 350 -18.39 45.46 3.44
CA GLY A 350 -17.64 46.17 4.49
C GLY A 350 -18.53 46.67 5.64
N GLU A 351 -19.77 46.20 5.72
CA GLU A 351 -20.58 46.30 6.94
C GLU A 351 -20.00 45.36 7.99
N PHE A 352 -19.67 45.93 9.14
CA PHE A 352 -19.10 45.21 10.26
C PHE A 352 -20.18 44.94 11.29
N PHE A 353 -20.30 43.68 11.68
CA PHE A 353 -21.04 43.32 12.87
C PHE A 353 -20.05 42.95 13.98
N PHE A 354 -19.83 43.88 14.91
CA PHE A 354 -18.98 43.68 16.07
C PHE A 354 -19.84 43.22 17.25
N ILE A 355 -19.76 41.95 17.61
CA ILE A 355 -20.21 41.48 18.92
C ILE A 355 -18.96 41.28 19.78
N THR A 356 -18.62 42.28 20.58
CA THR A 356 -17.64 42.10 21.65
C THR A 356 -18.39 41.57 22.86
N GLN A 357 -18.20 40.29 23.18
CA GLN A 357 -18.64 39.75 24.46
C GLN A 357 -17.72 40.35 25.54
N ASP A 358 -18.29 41.19 26.41
CA ASP A 358 -17.59 41.59 27.64
C ASP A 358 -17.56 40.38 28.58
N LYS A 359 -16.43 40.20 29.27
CA LYS A 359 -15.99 38.96 29.94
C LYS A 359 -16.82 38.55 31.18
N VAL A 360 -18.03 39.07 31.38
CA VAL A 360 -18.78 38.87 32.63
C VAL A 360 -20.29 38.75 32.36
N ASP A 361 -20.79 37.51 32.38
CA ASP A 361 -22.17 37.06 32.63
C ASP A 361 -23.38 37.68 31.87
N GLU A 362 -23.20 38.54 30.87
CA GLU A 362 -24.33 39.15 30.15
C GLU A 362 -24.33 38.83 28.65
N ASN A 363 -25.10 37.80 28.28
CA ASN A 363 -25.36 37.48 26.88
C ASN A 363 -26.15 38.64 26.22
N MET A 364 -25.54 39.29 25.23
CA MET A 364 -26.22 40.19 24.32
C MET A 364 -26.95 39.34 23.26
N TYR A 365 -28.28 39.33 23.30
CA TYR A 365 -29.08 38.64 22.29
C TYR A 365 -29.52 39.63 21.22
N LEU A 366 -29.32 39.25 19.96
CA LEU A 366 -29.83 39.98 18.80
C LEU A 366 -31.00 39.19 18.25
N GLU A 367 -32.19 39.69 18.53
CA GLU A 367 -33.43 39.12 17.99
C GLU A 367 -33.86 39.98 16.82
N SER A 368 -33.86 39.42 15.61
CA SER A 368 -34.58 39.99 14.48
C SER A 368 -35.85 39.19 14.24
N ASP A 369 -37.02 39.83 14.30
CA ASP A 369 -38.21 39.29 13.64
C ASP A 369 -38.31 39.84 12.21
N ALA A 370 -39.22 39.31 11.40
CA ALA A 370 -39.40 39.72 10.00
C ALA A 370 -39.74 41.23 9.80
N SER A 371 -39.93 41.99 10.88
CA SER A 371 -40.33 43.39 10.90
C SER A 371 -39.46 44.31 11.75
N GLN A 372 -38.67 43.80 12.70
CA GLN A 372 -37.93 44.62 13.67
C GLN A 372 -36.59 43.97 14.11
N PHE A 373 -35.57 44.82 14.31
CA PHE A 373 -34.26 44.45 14.85
C PHE A 373 -34.16 44.95 16.30
N PHE A 374 -33.98 44.02 17.25
CA PHE A 374 -33.85 44.33 18.67
C PHE A 374 -32.44 43.98 19.18
N ILE A 375 -31.86 44.89 19.97
CA ILE A 375 -30.74 44.58 20.85
C ILE A 375 -31.33 44.46 22.26
N ARG A 376 -31.37 43.25 22.81
CA ARG A 376 -31.81 43.01 24.19
C ARG A 376 -30.63 42.57 25.04
N GLN A 377 -30.36 43.32 26.09
CA GLN A 377 -29.47 42.91 27.17
C GLN A 377 -30.33 42.28 28.25
N ASN A 378 -29.98 41.07 28.71
CA ASN A 378 -30.72 40.38 29.75
C ASN A 378 -30.31 40.96 31.12
N GLY A 379 -30.99 42.02 31.54
CA GLY A 379 -30.68 42.78 32.75
C GLY A 379 -31.49 44.07 32.74
N ASN A 380 -31.79 44.62 33.90
CA ASN A 380 -32.67 45.77 34.07
C ASN A 380 -32.04 47.11 33.59
N ASP A 381 -31.00 47.03 32.75
CA ASP A 381 -30.19 48.16 32.34
C ASP A 381 -30.63 48.67 30.97
N ALA A 382 -30.93 49.96 30.96
CA ALA A 382 -31.24 50.72 29.77
C ALA A 382 -30.09 50.59 28.77
N VAL A 383 -30.40 50.09 27.57
CA VAL A 383 -29.51 50.13 26.40
C VAL A 383 -29.10 51.59 26.19
N THR A 384 -27.90 51.93 26.67
CA THR A 384 -27.39 53.30 26.67
C THR A 384 -26.70 53.54 25.34
N TRP A 385 -27.41 54.15 24.40
CA TRP A 385 -26.81 54.61 23.15
C TRP A 385 -26.13 55.96 23.37
N THR A 386 -24.86 55.94 23.77
CA THR A 386 -24.02 57.14 23.83
C THR A 386 -23.50 57.51 22.45
N SER A 387 -24.34 58.13 21.61
CA SER A 387 -23.82 58.82 20.43
C SER A 387 -23.08 60.08 20.90
N HIS A 388 -21.75 60.12 20.76
CA HIS A 388 -20.92 61.22 21.26
C HIS A 388 -21.05 62.53 20.49
N THR A 389 -21.93 62.67 19.50
CA THR A 389 -22.01 63.95 18.77
C THR A 389 -23.36 64.36 18.20
N HIS A 390 -24.31 63.50 17.86
CA HIS A 390 -25.64 63.96 17.44
C HIS A 390 -26.69 62.90 17.79
N LEU A 391 -27.61 63.27 18.70
CA LEU A 391 -28.82 62.49 18.93
C LEU A 391 -29.66 62.58 17.64
N HIS A 392 -29.65 61.51 16.84
CA HIS A 392 -30.43 61.44 15.62
C HIS A 392 -31.92 61.44 15.98
N GLN A 393 -32.63 62.35 15.32
CA GLN A 393 -34.07 62.45 15.17
C GLN A 393 -34.79 61.11 15.42
N PHE A 394 -35.52 61.00 16.53
CA PHE A 394 -36.50 59.94 16.72
C PHE A 394 -37.64 60.19 15.74
N PHE A 395 -37.70 59.44 14.64
CA PHE A 395 -38.85 59.43 13.74
C PHE A 395 -40.01 58.71 14.44
N ALA A 396 -40.77 59.45 15.25
CA ALA A 396 -42.06 59.00 15.77
C ALA A 396 -43.12 59.07 14.65
N ASP A 397 -42.97 58.31 13.57
CA ASP A 397 -43.91 58.32 12.44
C ASP A 397 -45.21 57.54 12.74
N LYS A 398 -45.34 56.91 13.92
CA LYS A 398 -46.57 56.22 14.34
C LYS A 398 -46.68 56.05 15.86
N THR A 399 -46.88 57.14 16.58
CA THR A 399 -47.43 57.04 17.93
C THR A 399 -48.93 56.81 17.84
N GLY A 400 -49.40 55.60 18.16
CA GLY A 400 -50.83 55.34 18.37
C GLY A 400 -51.40 56.19 19.51
N THR A 401 -52.72 56.34 19.55
CA THR A 401 -53.44 57.09 20.59
C THR A 401 -52.98 56.67 21.99
N GLY A 402 -52.30 57.56 22.72
CA GLY A 402 -51.79 57.29 24.07
C GLY A 402 -50.30 56.93 24.18
N ALA A 403 -49.50 57.05 23.12
CA ALA A 403 -48.05 56.93 23.26
C ALA A 403 -47.49 58.16 24.00
N HIS A 404 -46.63 57.91 24.99
CA HIS A 404 -45.89 58.93 25.71
C HIS A 404 -44.40 58.78 25.41
N ILE A 405 -43.73 59.88 25.07
CA ILE A 405 -42.27 59.95 25.10
C ILE A 405 -41.90 60.38 26.52
N THR A 406 -41.38 59.44 27.32
CA THR A 406 -40.95 59.72 28.69
C THR A 406 -39.45 59.93 28.71
N PHE A 407 -39.03 61.17 28.98
CA PHE A 407 -37.64 61.47 29.33
C PHE A 407 -37.48 61.25 30.84
N GLN A 408 -36.98 60.07 31.25
CA GLN A 408 -36.55 59.86 32.63
C GLN A 408 -35.05 60.16 32.71
N PRO A 409 -34.60 61.16 33.51
CA PRO A 409 -33.19 61.24 33.85
C PRO A 409 -32.83 59.94 34.57
N SER A 410 -31.70 59.33 34.19
CA SER A 410 -31.30 57.99 34.64
C SER A 410 -31.03 57.88 36.14
N ASP A 411 -30.99 59.01 36.86
CA ASP A 411 -30.82 59.04 38.30
C ASP A 411 -31.37 60.37 38.86
N ALA A 412 -31.93 60.37 40.07
CA ALA A 412 -32.47 61.56 40.73
C ALA A 412 -31.39 62.65 41.02
N ASN A 413 -30.11 62.29 40.84
CA ASN A 413 -28.95 63.15 41.04
C ASN A 413 -28.35 63.71 39.73
N ILE A 414 -28.90 63.37 38.56
CA ILE A 414 -28.38 63.85 37.27
C ILE A 414 -29.30 64.97 36.77
N GLU A 415 -28.92 66.22 37.05
CA GLU A 415 -29.50 67.37 36.37
C GLU A 415 -28.96 67.42 34.93
N LEU A 416 -29.86 67.57 33.95
CA LEU A 416 -29.47 68.01 32.61
C LEU A 416 -28.82 69.38 32.78
N THR A 417 -27.50 69.46 32.68
CA THR A 417 -26.76 70.72 32.77
C THR A 417 -25.93 70.92 31.51
N ASP A 418 -25.88 72.15 31.01
CA ASP A 418 -24.89 72.50 29.98
C ASP A 418 -23.46 72.52 30.60
N GLN A 419 -22.43 72.67 29.77
CA GLN A 419 -21.04 72.78 30.25
C GLN A 419 -20.79 73.93 31.25
N ASN A 420 -21.74 74.86 31.39
CA ASN A 420 -21.66 75.97 32.33
C ASN A 420 -22.52 75.74 33.60
N ALA A 421 -22.95 74.50 33.86
CA ALA A 421 -23.85 74.15 34.97
C ALA A 421 -25.21 74.87 34.95
N ARG A 422 -25.67 75.33 33.78
CA ARG A 422 -27.04 75.84 33.63
C ARG A 422 -27.97 74.66 33.37
N GLN A 423 -29.10 74.63 34.07
CA GLN A 423 -30.14 73.64 33.83
C GLN A 423 -30.54 73.63 32.35
N GLY A 424 -30.62 72.42 31.78
CA GLY A 424 -30.78 72.17 30.36
C GLY A 424 -32.09 72.76 29.85
N LEU A 425 -32.00 73.57 28.81
CA LEU A 425 -33.16 74.15 28.16
C LEU A 425 -33.76 73.13 27.18
N MET A 426 -34.96 72.63 27.48
CA MET A 426 -35.70 71.78 26.56
C MET A 426 -36.60 72.63 25.67
N PHE A 427 -36.31 72.68 24.38
CA PHE A 427 -37.21 73.27 23.38
C PHE A 427 -38.14 72.19 22.83
N ILE A 428 -39.46 72.38 23.03
CA ILE A 428 -40.49 71.57 22.38
C ILE A 428 -41.05 72.38 21.21
N PHE A 429 -40.75 71.97 19.98
CA PHE A 429 -41.39 72.51 18.79
C PHE A 429 -42.53 71.57 18.38
N GLY A 430 -43.77 72.01 18.59
CA GLY A 430 -44.94 71.32 18.03
C GLY A 430 -45.30 71.96 16.69
N GLU A 431 -45.10 71.23 15.58
CA GLU A 431 -45.67 71.60 14.28
C GLU A 431 -46.97 70.81 14.09
N ALA A 432 -48.10 71.47 14.33
CA ALA A 432 -49.42 70.86 14.13
C ALA A 432 -49.90 71.11 12.70
N ALA A 433 -49.86 70.08 11.84
CA ALA A 433 -50.50 70.14 10.53
C ALA A 433 -52.02 70.05 10.68
N GLN A 434 -52.70 71.20 10.80
CA GLN A 434 -54.14 71.23 10.98
C GLN A 434 -54.87 71.02 9.63
N GLY A 435 -55.41 69.82 9.41
CA GLY A 435 -56.46 69.61 8.41
C GLY A 435 -57.75 70.32 8.84
N ALA A 436 -58.52 70.83 7.88
CA ALA A 436 -59.54 71.90 8.01
C ALA A 436 -60.71 71.70 9.02
N THR A 437 -60.70 70.73 9.91
CA THR A 437 -61.86 70.44 10.80
C THR A 437 -61.53 70.03 12.24
N ALA A 438 -60.27 69.94 12.67
CA ALA A 438 -59.95 69.57 14.05
C ALA A 438 -59.46 70.78 14.85
N ALA A 439 -60.15 71.16 15.93
CA ALA A 439 -59.61 72.10 16.91
C ALA A 439 -58.39 71.46 17.60
N PHE A 440 -57.28 72.18 17.67
CA PHE A 440 -56.10 71.73 18.40
C PHE A 440 -56.33 71.99 19.89
N ASP A 441 -56.49 70.93 20.69
CA ASP A 441 -56.37 71.03 22.14
C ASP A 441 -54.89 71.24 22.45
N ALA A 442 -54.56 72.43 22.95
CA ALA A 442 -53.20 72.93 23.09
C ALA A 442 -52.26 72.00 23.89
N LEU A 443 -50.95 72.19 23.68
CA LEU A 443 -49.86 71.58 24.47
C LEU A 443 -50.22 71.56 25.98
N TYR A 444 -50.53 70.38 26.51
CA TYR A 444 -50.80 70.21 27.93
C TYR A 444 -49.48 69.98 28.67
N VAL A 445 -48.93 71.04 29.26
CA VAL A 445 -47.76 70.95 30.16
C VAL A 445 -48.27 70.81 31.59
N ASN A 446 -48.21 69.60 32.16
CA ASN A 446 -48.39 69.39 33.59
C ASN A 446 -47.03 69.32 34.27
N ALA A 447 -46.52 70.48 34.69
CA ALA A 447 -45.25 70.59 35.39
C ALA A 447 -45.47 70.49 36.91
N THR A 448 -45.01 69.40 37.52
CA THR A 448 -44.89 69.31 38.98
C THR A 448 -43.52 69.84 39.38
N LEU A 449 -43.46 71.06 39.89
CA LEU A 449 -42.24 71.60 40.51
C LEU A 449 -42.06 70.99 41.90
N THR A 450 -41.04 70.17 42.07
CA THR A 450 -40.78 69.43 43.31
C THR A 450 -39.96 70.23 44.33
N SER A 451 -39.29 71.32 43.92
CA SER A 451 -38.71 72.31 44.82
C SER A 451 -38.80 73.73 44.24
N LEU A 452 -39.16 74.69 45.07
CA LEU A 452 -38.95 76.10 44.76
C LEU A 452 -37.46 76.36 44.98
N GLY A 453 -36.72 76.70 43.93
CA GLY A 453 -35.32 77.09 44.04
C GLY A 453 -35.15 78.14 45.16
N ASP A 454 -34.11 78.00 45.96
CA ASP A 454 -33.89 78.75 47.21
C ASP A 454 -33.65 80.26 47.05
N GLY A 455 -33.83 80.79 45.83
CA GLY A 455 -33.75 82.20 45.51
C GLY A 455 -32.38 82.84 45.80
N SER A 456 -31.31 82.05 45.95
CA SER A 456 -30.09 82.59 46.55
C SER A 456 -29.08 83.22 45.58
N THR A 457 -29.20 83.10 44.26
CA THR A 457 -28.41 83.91 43.30
C THR A 457 -29.15 84.10 41.96
N GLY A 458 -29.41 85.34 41.56
CA GLY A 458 -29.76 85.82 40.20
C GLY A 458 -30.69 84.96 39.33
N ASP A 459 -31.95 85.40 39.18
CA ASP A 459 -32.96 84.92 38.21
C ASP A 459 -33.55 83.50 38.43
N GLY A 460 -33.53 82.99 39.66
CA GLY A 460 -34.21 81.75 40.06
C GLY A 460 -35.75 81.81 40.14
N ASN A 461 -36.40 82.53 39.23
CA ASN A 461 -37.86 82.46 39.10
C ASN A 461 -38.18 81.46 37.99
N ASN A 462 -38.62 80.26 38.34
CA ASN A 462 -39.20 79.27 37.43
C ASN A 462 -40.55 79.79 36.89
N LEU A 463 -40.53 80.94 36.22
CA LEU A 463 -41.65 81.51 35.49
C LEU A 463 -41.77 80.71 34.21
N LEU A 464 -42.78 79.85 34.13
CA LEU A 464 -43.28 79.38 32.84
C LEU A 464 -43.81 80.61 32.08
N ASN A 465 -42.93 81.25 31.31
CA ASN A 465 -43.27 82.45 30.57
C ASN A 465 -43.97 82.07 29.26
N LEU A 466 -45.29 81.89 29.33
CA LEU A 466 -46.13 81.66 28.15
C LEU A 466 -46.40 82.99 27.45
N SER A 467 -45.48 83.46 26.60
CA SER A 467 -45.77 84.62 25.75
C SER A 467 -46.60 84.17 24.54
N VAL A 468 -47.88 84.53 24.49
CA VAL A 468 -48.71 84.33 23.31
C VAL A 468 -48.48 85.52 22.36
N SER A 469 -47.71 85.33 21.30
CA SER A 469 -47.53 86.35 20.26
C SER A 469 -48.61 86.19 19.18
N GLY A 470 -49.78 86.76 19.42
CA GLY A 470 -50.86 86.81 18.44
C GLY A 470 -51.88 87.85 18.86
N SER A 471 -52.06 88.89 18.04
CA SER A 471 -53.14 89.84 18.22
C SER A 471 -54.47 89.07 18.23
N PRO A 472 -55.32 89.22 19.26
CA PRO A 472 -56.66 88.65 19.21
C PRO A 472 -57.37 89.19 17.96
N LYS A 473 -58.00 88.30 17.19
CA LYS A 473 -59.01 88.66 16.20
C LYS A 473 -60.36 88.24 16.73
#